data_AF-A0A3R6VVH3-F1
#
_entry.id   AF-A0A3R6VVH3-F1
#
_cell.length_a   1.000
_cell.length_b   1.000
_cell.length_c   1.000
_cell.angle_alpha   90.00
_cell.angle_beta   90.00
_cell.angle_gamma   90.00
#
_symmetry.space_group_name_H-M   'P 1'
#
loop_
_entity.id
_entity.type
_entity.pdbx_description
1 polymer ?
#
loop_
_entity_poly.entity_id
_entity_poly.type
_entity_poly.pdbx_seq_one_letter_code
_entity_poly.pdbx_strand_id
1 'polypeptide(L)'
;MAQPRPLDKATAMLLHPPKHNVVDALELVRLACLERDIAMDEAATSIAMANRVQVERDNLRDDMKPCRLKSPFVKKARDNPSVMLNLDFILGVFRDKLGVPAPVVELKRLVLEHATGTSTRRHVRSSHACQVQRCGAQAAMFKTTLEELADTKCKVLALEAHNATLEQANSDLTSSLASLRQEEMLHQATTDALEVERDELKAQLEAQGRRIIDNAGDTRHVVLSLQSDLDHQRQAFDLLNAEWSERYNAQSQRIEQLQAETIELNRTIEWLEDALDQERTTTIHFKNELQKALAAADTMQQSHMHELTSVKAQR
;
A
#
# COMPACT_ATOMS: atom_id res chain seq x y z
N MET A 1 -18.95 -18.40 22.74
CA MET A 1 -17.83 -18.90 21.92
C MET A 1 -18.19 -18.67 20.46
N ALA A 2 -17.56 -17.68 19.82
CA ALA A 2 -17.87 -17.34 18.43
C ALA A 2 -16.96 -18.17 17.49
N GLN A 3 -17.55 -18.84 16.51
CA GLN A 3 -16.82 -19.57 15.48
C GLN A 3 -16.07 -18.59 14.57
N PRO A 4 -14.81 -18.89 14.18
CA PRO A 4 -14.06 -18.05 13.26
C PRO A 4 -14.66 -18.14 11.85
N ARG A 5 -14.78 -16.98 11.18
CA ARG A 5 -15.23 -16.89 9.79
C ARG A 5 -14.23 -17.61 8.88
N PRO A 6 -14.69 -18.26 7.79
CA PRO A 6 -13.80 -18.92 6.85
C PRO A 6 -12.84 -17.90 6.22
N LEU A 7 -11.55 -18.21 6.23
CA LEU A 7 -10.52 -17.40 5.58
C LEU A 7 -10.83 -17.27 4.09
N ASP A 8 -10.72 -16.04 3.58
CA ASP A 8 -10.89 -15.76 2.17
C ASP A 8 -9.85 -16.53 1.33
N LYS A 9 -10.24 -16.97 0.13
CA LYS A 9 -9.41 -17.85 -0.72
C LYS A 9 -8.02 -17.27 -1.00
N ALA A 10 -7.91 -15.94 -1.12
CA ALA A 10 -6.64 -15.25 -1.32
C ALA A 10 -5.69 -15.42 -0.11
N THR A 11 -6.24 -15.36 1.11
CA THR A 11 -5.49 -15.52 2.36
C THR A 11 -5.07 -16.98 2.57
N ALA A 12 -5.87 -17.94 2.13
CA ALA A 12 -5.53 -19.36 2.16
C ALA A 12 -4.38 -19.72 1.19
N MET A 13 -4.30 -19.06 0.02
CA MET A 13 -3.21 -19.27 -0.94
C MET A 13 -1.86 -18.73 -0.44
N LEU A 14 -1.86 -17.66 0.38
CA LEU A 14 -0.65 -17.12 0.99
C LEU A 14 -0.07 -18.01 2.10
N LEU A 15 -0.92 -18.79 2.78
CA LEU A 15 -0.52 -19.67 3.88
C LEU A 15 0.00 -21.04 3.40
N HIS A 16 -0.39 -21.46 2.20
CA HIS A 16 0.02 -22.73 1.60
C HIS A 16 0.46 -22.52 0.14
N PRO A 17 1.70 -22.09 -0.11
CA PRO A 17 2.21 -22.03 -1.47
C PRO A 17 2.22 -23.45 -2.06
N PRO A 18 1.62 -23.67 -3.24
CA PRO A 18 1.65 -24.97 -3.88
C PRO A 18 3.10 -25.38 -4.15
N LYS A 19 3.42 -26.65 -3.83
CA LYS A 19 4.78 -27.23 -3.89
C LYS A 19 5.33 -27.43 -5.32
N HIS A 20 4.88 -26.65 -6.30
CA HIS A 20 5.31 -26.77 -7.68
C HIS A 20 5.92 -25.47 -8.19
N ASN A 21 7.15 -25.64 -8.69
CA ASN A 21 7.93 -24.78 -9.59
C ASN A 21 8.39 -23.42 -9.05
N VAL A 22 9.69 -23.36 -8.74
CA VAL A 22 10.47 -22.15 -8.41
C VAL A 22 10.36 -21.04 -9.48
N VAL A 23 9.95 -21.40 -10.70
CA VAL A 23 9.66 -20.49 -11.81
C VAL A 23 8.45 -19.59 -11.52
N ASP A 24 7.42 -20.09 -10.82
CA ASP A 24 6.17 -19.35 -10.57
C ASP A 24 6.35 -18.26 -9.48
N ALA A 25 7.24 -18.49 -8.51
CA ALA A 25 7.51 -17.52 -7.44
C ALA A 25 8.26 -16.28 -7.95
N LEU A 26 9.15 -16.45 -8.92
CA LEU A 26 9.92 -15.37 -9.54
C LEU A 26 9.02 -14.48 -10.41
N GLU A 27 8.04 -15.10 -11.08
CA GLU A 27 7.04 -14.40 -11.88
C GLU A 27 6.03 -13.63 -11.01
N LEU A 28 5.65 -14.19 -9.86
CA LEU A 28 4.86 -13.49 -8.83
C LEU A 28 5.56 -12.25 -8.26
N VAL A 29 6.86 -12.35 -7.95
CA VAL A 29 7.64 -11.18 -7.48
C VAL A 29 7.74 -10.12 -8.57
N ARG A 30 7.96 -10.54 -9.83
CA ARG A 30 8.00 -9.62 -10.97
C ARG A 30 6.67 -8.89 -11.16
N LEU A 31 5.54 -9.59 -11.07
CA LEU A 31 4.21 -8.99 -11.17
C LEU A 31 3.93 -8.01 -10.02
N ALA A 32 4.29 -8.37 -8.78
CA ALA A 32 4.13 -7.49 -7.62
C ALA A 32 4.97 -6.21 -7.71
N CYS A 33 6.20 -6.30 -8.26
CA CYS A 33 7.00 -5.10 -8.53
C CYS A 33 6.35 -4.19 -9.59
N LEU A 34 5.74 -4.78 -10.62
CA LEU A 34 5.09 -4.04 -11.69
C LEU A 34 3.82 -3.31 -11.20
N GLU A 35 3.02 -3.95 -10.36
CA GLU A 35 1.84 -3.34 -9.73
C GLU A 35 2.21 -2.18 -8.80
N ARG A 36 3.30 -2.33 -8.03
CA ARG A 36 3.80 -1.25 -7.17
C ARG A 36 4.23 -0.02 -7.99
N ASP A 37 4.91 -0.24 -9.11
CA ASP A 37 5.40 0.85 -9.94
C ASP A 37 4.23 1.60 -10.62
N ILE A 38 3.17 0.89 -11.06
CA ILE A 38 1.92 1.49 -11.53
C ILE A 38 1.26 2.34 -10.43
N ALA A 39 1.13 1.80 -9.22
CA ALA A 39 0.53 2.53 -8.10
C ALA A 39 1.31 3.80 -7.72
N MET A 40 2.64 3.78 -7.82
CA MET A 40 3.47 4.97 -7.60
C MET A 40 3.25 6.04 -8.67
N ASP A 41 3.12 5.65 -9.94
CA ASP A 41 2.85 6.59 -11.04
C ASP A 41 1.46 7.23 -10.92
N GLU A 42 0.46 6.46 -10.49
CA GLU A 42 -0.89 6.97 -10.22
C GLU A 42 -0.91 7.95 -9.02
N ALA A 43 -0.17 7.64 -7.96
CA ALA A 43 -0.02 8.53 -6.81
C ALA A 43 0.68 9.84 -7.18
N ALA A 44 1.77 9.77 -7.97
CA ALA A 44 2.46 10.96 -8.48
C ALA A 44 1.55 11.84 -9.33
N THR A 45 0.72 11.22 -10.17
CA THR A 45 -0.27 11.92 -11.01
C THR A 45 -1.36 12.60 -10.17
N SER A 46 -1.85 11.92 -9.14
CA SER A 46 -2.87 12.48 -8.22
C SER A 46 -2.34 13.67 -7.42
N ILE A 47 -1.09 13.61 -6.94
CA ILE A 47 -0.43 14.73 -6.25
C ILE A 47 -0.28 15.94 -7.20
N ALA A 48 0.11 15.69 -8.46
CA ALA A 48 0.23 16.75 -9.45
C ALA A 48 -1.11 17.44 -9.77
N MET A 49 -2.22 16.68 -9.83
CA MET A 49 -3.55 17.26 -10.02
C MET A 49 -4.04 18.04 -8.80
N ALA A 50 -3.84 17.51 -7.59
CA ALA A 50 -4.21 18.19 -6.34
C ALA A 50 -3.52 19.56 -6.23
N ASN A 51 -2.24 19.64 -6.58
CA ASN A 51 -1.49 20.90 -6.59
C ASN A 51 -2.05 21.91 -7.60
N ARG A 52 -2.55 21.47 -8.77
CA ARG A 52 -3.19 22.38 -9.75
C ARG A 52 -4.52 22.93 -9.24
N VAL A 53 -5.34 22.09 -8.65
CA VAL A 53 -6.64 22.48 -8.07
C VAL A 53 -6.45 23.47 -6.91
N GLN A 54 -5.41 23.26 -6.09
CA GLN A 54 -5.06 24.17 -4.99
C GLN A 54 -4.71 25.57 -5.52
N VAL A 55 -3.93 25.66 -6.61
CA VAL A 55 -3.55 26.93 -7.26
C VAL A 55 -4.77 27.66 -7.84
N GLU A 56 -5.70 26.94 -8.48
CA GLU A 56 -6.93 27.55 -9.01
C GLU A 56 -7.85 28.09 -7.90
N ARG A 57 -7.98 27.37 -6.78
CA ARG A 57 -8.72 27.82 -5.62
C ARG A 57 -8.14 29.11 -5.04
N ASP A 58 -6.81 29.19 -4.94
CA ASP A 58 -6.14 30.36 -4.38
C ASP A 58 -6.33 31.60 -5.27
N ASN A 59 -6.32 31.44 -6.59
CA ASN A 59 -6.63 32.52 -7.53
C ASN A 59 -8.08 33.02 -7.40
N LEU A 60 -9.06 32.12 -7.27
CA LEU A 60 -10.48 32.49 -7.09
C LEU A 60 -10.75 33.23 -5.77
N ARG A 61 -9.96 32.93 -4.73
CA ARG A 61 -10.07 33.57 -3.41
C ARG A 61 -9.62 35.03 -3.46
N ASP A 62 -8.64 35.37 -4.30
CA ASP A 62 -8.13 36.72 -4.43
C ASP A 62 -9.07 37.66 -5.21
N ASP A 63 -9.91 37.10 -6.10
CA ASP A 63 -10.88 37.86 -6.90
C ASP A 63 -12.15 38.30 -6.12
N MET A 64 -12.47 37.66 -4.99
CA MET A 64 -13.70 37.93 -4.21
C MET A 64 -13.51 38.87 -3.00
N LYS A 65 -12.90 40.06 -3.19
CA LYS A 65 -12.88 41.11 -2.13
C LYS A 65 -14.11 42.05 -2.22
N PRO A 66 -14.75 42.44 -1.08
CA PRO A 66 -16.08 43.07 -1.11
C PRO A 66 -16.06 44.58 -1.37
N CYS A 67 -16.89 45.06 -2.31
CA CYS A 67 -17.19 46.48 -2.54
C CYS A 67 -18.25 47.00 -1.56
N ARG A 68 -17.96 48.07 -0.80
CA ARG A 68 -18.92 48.74 0.10
C ARG A 68 -19.57 49.96 -0.58
N LEU A 69 -20.91 50.01 -0.62
CA LEU A 69 -21.70 51.17 -1.06
C LEU A 69 -22.24 51.96 0.15
N LYS A 70 -22.18 53.30 0.08
CA LYS A 70 -22.75 54.26 1.06
C LYS A 70 -23.95 54.99 0.44
N SER A 71 -25.01 55.23 1.21
CA SER A 71 -26.16 56.07 0.79
C SER A 71 -26.18 57.43 1.53
N PRO A 72 -26.78 58.49 0.94
CA PRO A 72 -27.12 59.69 1.69
C PRO A 72 -28.62 60.10 1.66
N PHE A 73 -28.99 60.81 2.72
CA PHE A 73 -30.29 61.37 3.13
C PHE A 73 -30.85 62.50 2.25
N VAL A 74 -32.18 62.71 2.30
CA VAL A 74 -32.98 63.75 1.63
C VAL A 74 -33.31 64.95 2.57
N LYS A 75 -33.43 66.18 2.03
CA LYS A 75 -34.03 67.38 2.68
C LYS A 75 -35.12 68.03 1.80
N LYS A 76 -36.20 68.54 2.42
CA LYS A 76 -37.44 69.11 1.82
C LYS A 76 -37.44 70.66 1.67
N ALA A 77 -38.34 71.14 0.79
CA ALA A 77 -38.57 72.52 0.33
C ALA A 77 -39.80 73.24 0.97
N ARG A 78 -40.01 74.52 0.59
CA ARG A 78 -40.81 75.62 1.20
C ARG A 78 -42.26 75.84 0.69
N ASP A 79 -43.20 75.96 1.63
CA ASP A 79 -44.34 76.88 1.96
C ASP A 79 -45.20 77.76 0.97
N ASN A 80 -46.52 77.46 0.93
CA ASN A 80 -47.76 78.25 1.31
C ASN A 80 -48.48 79.33 0.41
N PRO A 81 -49.74 79.82 0.69
CA PRO A 81 -51.08 79.13 0.67
C PRO A 81 -52.33 80.02 0.26
N SER A 82 -53.56 79.44 0.39
CA SER A 82 -54.92 80.03 0.69
C SER A 82 -55.97 80.32 -0.41
N VAL A 83 -57.14 79.61 -0.37
CA VAL A 83 -58.55 80.10 -0.33
C VAL A 83 -59.43 78.99 0.30
N MET A 84 -60.25 79.35 1.29
CA MET A 84 -61.15 78.46 2.06
C MET A 84 -62.40 78.05 1.27
N LEU A 85 -62.56 76.75 1.03
CA LEU A 85 -63.84 76.06 0.86
C LEU A 85 -64.03 75.11 2.05
N ASN A 86 -65.28 74.73 2.37
CA ASN A 86 -65.62 73.94 3.56
C ASN A 86 -64.88 72.58 3.56
N LEU A 87 -63.75 72.55 4.27
CA LEU A 87 -62.72 71.51 4.21
C LEU A 87 -63.29 70.13 4.58
N ASP A 88 -64.26 70.09 5.48
CA ASP A 88 -64.89 68.86 5.96
C ASP A 88 -65.63 68.13 4.84
N PHE A 89 -66.32 68.88 3.97
CA PHE A 89 -67.05 68.29 2.85
C PHE A 89 -66.10 67.74 1.79
N ILE A 90 -65.05 68.51 1.45
CA ILE A 90 -64.05 68.11 0.46
C ILE A 90 -63.28 66.88 0.95
N LEU A 91 -62.76 66.93 2.17
CA LEU A 91 -62.01 65.81 2.77
C LEU A 91 -62.88 64.57 2.95
N GLY A 92 -64.17 64.73 3.26
CA GLY A 92 -65.13 63.63 3.29
C GLY A 92 -65.28 62.95 1.93
N VAL A 93 -65.55 63.71 0.86
CA VAL A 93 -65.70 63.16 -0.50
C VAL A 93 -64.41 62.50 -1.00
N PHE A 94 -63.24 63.07 -0.70
CA PHE A 94 -61.95 62.49 -1.09
C PHE A 94 -61.58 61.23 -0.29
N ARG A 95 -61.84 61.23 1.02
CA ARG A 95 -61.65 60.03 1.86
C ARG A 95 -62.46 58.86 1.30
N ASP A 96 -63.73 59.10 0.99
CA ASP A 96 -64.66 58.08 0.55
C ASP A 96 -64.33 57.56 -0.86
N LYS A 97 -63.85 58.42 -1.78
CA LYS A 97 -63.43 58.01 -3.12
C LYS A 97 -62.05 57.32 -3.16
N LEU A 98 -61.15 57.64 -2.24
CA LEU A 98 -59.78 57.09 -2.21
C LEU A 98 -59.63 55.91 -1.23
N GLY A 99 -60.69 55.56 -0.48
CA GLY A 99 -60.70 54.43 0.45
C GLY A 99 -59.73 54.62 1.63
N VAL A 100 -59.52 55.86 2.08
CA VAL A 100 -58.57 56.17 3.15
C VAL A 100 -59.23 55.90 4.52
N PRO A 101 -58.70 55.01 5.37
CA PRO A 101 -59.31 54.66 6.65
C PRO A 101 -58.90 55.65 7.76
N ALA A 102 -59.09 56.96 7.52
CA ALA A 102 -58.75 58.01 8.49
C ALA A 102 -59.96 58.91 8.79
N PRO A 103 -60.18 59.32 10.05
CA PRO A 103 -61.24 60.28 10.40
C PRO A 103 -61.00 61.63 9.70
N VAL A 104 -62.06 62.24 9.16
CA VAL A 104 -61.97 63.55 8.47
C VAL A 104 -61.39 64.63 9.39
N VAL A 105 -61.58 64.51 10.71
CA VAL A 105 -61.03 65.43 11.72
C VAL A 105 -59.49 65.39 11.77
N GLU A 106 -58.87 64.23 11.64
CA GLU A 106 -57.41 64.09 11.60
C GLU A 106 -56.84 64.60 10.28
N LEU A 107 -57.50 64.29 9.17
CA LEU A 107 -57.15 64.86 7.85
C LEU A 107 -57.26 66.38 7.87
N LYS A 108 -58.31 66.93 8.49
CA LYS A 108 -58.51 68.36 8.66
C LYS A 108 -57.40 68.97 9.51
N ARG A 109 -57.02 68.31 10.61
CA ARG A 109 -55.94 68.75 11.50
C ARG A 109 -54.60 68.79 10.77
N LEU A 110 -54.26 67.74 10.01
CA LEU A 110 -53.04 67.66 9.19
C LEU A 110 -52.99 68.76 8.12
N VAL A 111 -54.11 69.00 7.44
CA VAL A 111 -54.20 70.05 6.41
C VAL A 111 -54.14 71.45 7.02
N LEU A 112 -54.73 71.67 8.20
CA LEU A 112 -54.69 72.95 8.92
C LEU A 112 -53.34 73.21 9.59
N GLU A 113 -52.66 72.18 10.13
CA GLU A 113 -51.28 72.28 10.64
C GLU A 113 -50.30 72.64 9.52
N HIS A 114 -50.53 72.13 8.30
CA HIS A 114 -49.77 72.57 7.12
C HIS A 114 -50.10 74.02 6.70
N ALA A 115 -51.36 74.43 6.78
CA ALA A 115 -51.81 75.74 6.28
C ALA A 115 -51.49 76.93 7.21
N THR A 116 -51.28 76.73 8.51
CA THR A 116 -51.17 77.81 9.51
C THR A 116 -49.72 78.28 9.79
N GLY A 117 -48.71 77.69 9.14
CA GLY A 117 -47.29 78.03 9.35
C GLY A 117 -46.80 79.36 8.75
N THR A 118 -47.60 80.11 7.98
CA THR A 118 -47.13 81.36 7.35
C THR A 118 -48.18 82.47 7.42
N SER A 119 -47.88 83.56 8.12
CA SER A 119 -48.69 84.78 8.04
C SER A 119 -47.87 86.02 8.33
N THR A 120 -47.76 86.94 7.35
CA THR A 120 -47.76 88.39 7.61
C THR A 120 -48.36 89.20 6.44
N ARG A 121 -49.52 89.82 6.73
CA ARG A 121 -50.08 91.15 6.35
C ARG A 121 -50.15 91.69 4.89
N ARG A 122 -51.43 91.95 4.52
CA ARG A 122 -52.10 93.23 4.13
C ARG A 122 -52.60 93.47 2.67
N HIS A 123 -53.93 93.60 2.63
CA HIS A 123 -54.82 94.53 1.91
C HIS A 123 -55.24 94.38 0.43
N VAL A 124 -56.51 93.92 0.28
CA VAL A 124 -57.67 94.49 -0.44
C VAL A 124 -57.45 95.17 -1.80
N ARG A 125 -57.95 94.55 -2.89
CA ARG A 125 -59.07 95.05 -3.71
C ARG A 125 -59.51 94.07 -4.81
N SER A 126 -60.82 94.05 -4.98
CA SER A 126 -61.72 93.32 -5.90
C SER A 126 -61.25 93.02 -7.33
N SER A 127 -61.43 91.77 -7.77
CA SER A 127 -61.95 91.43 -9.11
C SER A 127 -62.39 89.96 -9.13
N HIS A 128 -63.67 89.69 -9.39
CA HIS A 128 -64.24 88.34 -9.53
C HIS A 128 -63.61 87.54 -10.69
N ALA A 129 -62.91 88.19 -11.63
CA ALA A 129 -62.16 87.50 -12.70
C ALA A 129 -60.83 86.90 -12.22
N CYS A 130 -60.19 87.49 -11.19
CA CYS A 130 -58.93 86.99 -10.63
C CYS A 130 -59.13 85.79 -9.68
N GLN A 131 -60.37 85.60 -9.20
CA GLN A 131 -60.74 84.54 -8.26
C GLN A 131 -60.91 83.19 -8.97
N VAL A 132 -61.45 83.17 -10.20
CA VAL A 132 -61.57 81.94 -11.02
C VAL A 132 -60.21 81.43 -11.50
N GLN A 133 -59.30 82.35 -11.85
CA GLN A 133 -57.94 82.02 -12.32
C GLN A 133 -57.02 81.52 -11.19
N ARG A 134 -57.18 82.02 -9.96
CA ARG A 134 -56.48 81.52 -8.77
C ARG A 134 -57.04 80.18 -8.27
N CYS A 135 -58.35 79.97 -8.34
CA CYS A 135 -58.96 78.68 -8.03
C CYS A 135 -58.53 77.59 -9.03
N GLY A 136 -58.39 77.93 -10.32
CA GLY A 136 -57.84 77.02 -11.33
C GLY A 136 -56.39 76.62 -11.08
N ALA A 137 -55.54 77.57 -10.67
CA ALA A 137 -54.13 77.30 -10.35
C ALA A 137 -53.94 76.51 -9.04
N GLN A 138 -54.75 76.78 -8.00
CA GLN A 138 -54.75 75.98 -6.77
C GLN A 138 -55.29 74.57 -6.96
N ALA A 139 -56.34 74.40 -7.77
CA ALA A 139 -56.85 73.08 -8.13
C ALA A 139 -55.83 72.28 -8.97
N ALA A 140 -55.10 72.95 -9.88
CA ALA A 140 -54.03 72.32 -10.64
C ALA A 140 -52.85 71.89 -9.74
N MET A 141 -52.41 72.73 -8.79
CA MET A 141 -51.38 72.33 -7.83
C MET A 141 -51.81 71.21 -6.91
N PHE A 142 -53.07 71.22 -6.43
CA PHE A 142 -53.61 70.13 -5.64
C PHE A 142 -53.62 68.82 -6.44
N LYS A 143 -54.02 68.90 -7.70
CA LYS A 143 -54.02 67.76 -8.63
C LYS A 143 -52.61 67.20 -8.84
N THR A 144 -51.61 68.06 -9.10
CA THR A 144 -50.22 67.60 -9.28
C THR A 144 -49.64 67.00 -8.01
N THR A 145 -49.91 67.59 -6.83
CA THR A 145 -49.46 67.00 -5.56
C THR A 145 -50.13 65.66 -5.26
N LEU A 146 -51.39 65.47 -5.67
CA LEU A 146 -52.10 64.18 -5.53
C LEU A 146 -51.55 63.14 -6.51
N GLU A 147 -51.19 63.53 -7.74
CA GLU A 147 -50.53 62.67 -8.72
C GLU A 147 -49.14 62.25 -8.23
N GLU A 148 -48.36 63.18 -7.67
CA GLU A 148 -47.07 62.88 -7.02
C GLU A 148 -47.22 61.98 -5.79
N LEU A 149 -48.26 62.17 -4.98
CA LEU A 149 -48.56 61.31 -3.83
C LEU A 149 -48.96 59.90 -4.29
N ALA A 150 -49.70 59.78 -5.39
CA ALA A 150 -50.06 58.50 -5.97
C ALA A 150 -48.82 57.79 -6.55
N ASP A 151 -47.94 58.51 -7.25
CA ASP A 151 -46.70 57.96 -7.81
C ASP A 151 -45.72 57.51 -6.71
N THR A 152 -45.57 58.32 -5.66
CA THR A 152 -44.76 57.92 -4.49
C THR A 152 -45.35 56.72 -3.75
N LYS A 153 -46.67 56.62 -3.62
CA LYS A 153 -47.33 55.42 -3.07
C LYS A 153 -47.06 54.18 -3.93
N CYS A 154 -47.14 54.29 -5.26
CA CYS A 154 -46.79 53.19 -6.17
C CYS A 154 -45.33 52.74 -6.00
N LYS A 155 -44.40 53.69 -5.86
CA LYS A 155 -42.98 53.39 -5.59
C LYS A 155 -42.77 52.70 -4.25
N VAL A 156 -43.47 53.12 -3.19
CA VAL A 156 -43.40 52.46 -1.87
C VAL A 156 -43.92 51.03 -1.94
N LEU A 157 -45.06 50.79 -2.58
CA LEU A 157 -45.60 49.43 -2.75
C LEU A 157 -44.66 48.53 -3.56
N ALA A 158 -44.00 49.07 -4.59
CA ALA A 158 -42.99 48.34 -5.36
C ALA A 158 -41.76 47.99 -4.52
N LEU A 159 -41.31 48.90 -3.65
CA LEU A 159 -40.20 48.66 -2.73
C LEU A 159 -40.56 47.63 -1.65
N GLU A 160 -41.78 47.65 -1.13
CA GLU A 160 -42.28 46.65 -0.18
C GLU A 160 -42.32 45.26 -0.80
N ALA A 161 -42.82 45.14 -2.04
CA ALA A 161 -42.80 43.89 -2.78
C ALA A 161 -41.37 43.39 -3.04
N HIS A 162 -40.43 44.31 -3.32
CA HIS A 162 -39.02 43.96 -3.50
C HIS A 162 -38.34 43.51 -2.21
N ASN A 163 -38.65 44.15 -1.07
CA ASN A 163 -38.15 43.72 0.23
C ASN A 163 -38.65 42.33 0.60
N ALA A 164 -39.94 42.02 0.35
CA ALA A 164 -40.48 40.68 0.60
C ALA A 164 -39.76 39.60 -0.24
N THR A 165 -39.38 39.93 -1.48
CA THR A 165 -38.59 39.00 -2.32
C THR A 165 -37.15 38.82 -1.82
N LEU A 166 -36.52 39.88 -1.33
CA LEU A 166 -35.19 39.80 -0.71
C LEU A 166 -35.19 39.01 0.61
N GLU A 167 -36.22 39.18 1.43
CA GLU A 167 -36.40 38.41 2.68
C GLU A 167 -36.55 36.91 2.38
N GLN A 168 -37.33 36.55 1.37
CA GLN A 168 -37.45 35.17 0.93
C GLN A 168 -36.11 34.61 0.43
N ALA A 169 -35.40 35.34 -0.43
CA ALA A 169 -34.09 34.91 -0.93
C ALA A 169 -33.06 34.73 0.20
N ASN A 170 -33.08 35.59 1.22
CA ASN A 170 -32.23 35.44 2.41
C ASN A 170 -32.58 34.19 3.22
N SER A 171 -33.86 33.87 3.38
CA SER A 171 -34.29 32.63 4.03
C SER A 171 -33.80 31.40 3.27
N ASP A 172 -33.95 31.39 1.95
CA ASP A 172 -33.52 30.29 1.10
C ASP A 172 -31.99 30.09 1.15
N LEU A 173 -31.22 31.19 1.07
CA LEU A 173 -29.76 31.15 1.21
C LEU A 173 -29.31 30.65 2.58
N THR A 174 -30.00 31.05 3.64
CA THR A 174 -29.69 30.60 5.01
C THR A 174 -29.91 29.10 5.15
N SER A 175 -30.98 28.57 4.55
CA SER A 175 -31.27 27.13 4.50
C SER A 175 -30.20 26.37 3.71
N SER A 176 -29.85 26.84 2.51
CA SER A 176 -28.79 26.22 1.70
C SER A 176 -27.43 26.23 2.42
N LEU A 177 -27.10 27.30 3.14
CA LEU A 177 -25.85 27.39 3.89
C LEU A 177 -25.81 26.42 5.08
N ALA A 178 -26.96 26.19 5.74
CA ALA A 178 -27.07 25.16 6.77
C ALA A 178 -26.90 23.74 6.18
N SER A 179 -27.50 23.47 5.02
CA SER A 179 -27.34 22.19 4.32
C SER A 179 -25.89 21.92 3.93
N LEU A 180 -25.21 22.91 3.35
CA LEU A 180 -23.80 22.77 2.95
C LEU A 180 -22.88 22.52 4.14
N ARG A 181 -23.12 23.18 5.29
CA ARG A 181 -22.35 22.91 6.51
C ARG A 181 -22.56 21.49 7.04
N GLN A 182 -23.77 20.95 6.92
CA GLN A 182 -24.04 19.58 7.31
C GLN A 182 -23.30 18.59 6.40
N GLU A 183 -23.30 18.84 5.10
CA GLU A 183 -22.57 18.03 4.11
C GLU A 183 -21.06 18.10 4.35
N GLU A 184 -20.52 19.28 4.65
CA GLU A 184 -19.10 19.47 5.03
C GLU A 184 -18.73 18.66 6.29
N MET A 185 -19.58 18.66 7.33
CA MET A 185 -19.34 17.83 8.52
C MET A 185 -19.38 16.33 8.22
N LEU A 186 -20.29 15.89 7.34
CA LEU A 186 -20.35 14.49 6.92
C LEU A 186 -19.10 14.10 6.13
N HIS A 187 -18.65 14.95 5.21
CA HIS A 187 -17.42 14.73 4.46
C HIS A 187 -16.20 14.67 5.38
N GLN A 188 -16.11 15.57 6.37
CA GLN A 188 -15.03 15.51 7.36
C GLN A 188 -15.04 14.19 8.13
N ALA A 189 -16.19 13.78 8.64
CA ALA A 189 -16.33 12.51 9.37
C ALA A 189 -15.95 11.29 8.51
N THR A 190 -16.32 11.28 7.22
CA THR A 190 -15.89 10.22 6.29
C THR A 190 -14.40 10.25 6.03
N THR A 191 -13.80 11.44 5.95
CA THR A 191 -12.36 11.58 5.73
C THR A 191 -11.59 11.06 6.94
N ASP A 192 -12.00 11.45 8.15
CA ASP A 192 -11.40 10.98 9.40
C ASP A 192 -11.48 9.44 9.53
N ALA A 193 -12.61 8.84 9.14
CA ALA A 193 -12.78 7.39 9.15
C ALA A 193 -11.83 6.68 8.17
N LEU A 194 -11.69 7.21 6.95
CA LEU A 194 -10.77 6.68 5.95
C LEU A 194 -9.30 6.81 6.37
N GLU A 195 -8.93 7.89 7.08
CA GLU A 195 -7.59 8.05 7.61
C GLU A 195 -7.26 7.00 8.68
N VAL A 196 -8.21 6.67 9.56
CA VAL A 196 -8.06 5.60 10.54
C VAL A 196 -7.89 4.25 9.86
N GLU A 197 -8.73 3.92 8.87
CA GLU A 197 -8.61 2.66 8.12
C GLU A 197 -7.28 2.56 7.38
N ARG A 198 -6.82 3.65 6.75
CA ARG A 198 -5.51 3.72 6.09
C ARG A 198 -4.38 3.42 7.08
N ASP A 199 -4.40 4.04 8.26
CA ASP A 199 -3.35 3.88 9.25
C ASP A 199 -3.34 2.45 9.84
N GLU A 200 -4.52 1.85 10.01
CA GLU A 200 -4.64 0.45 10.43
C GLU A 200 -4.11 -0.51 9.36
N LEU A 201 -4.46 -0.31 8.09
CA LEU A 201 -3.91 -1.10 6.98
C LEU A 201 -2.39 -0.97 6.86
N LYS A 202 -1.86 0.25 7.06
CA LYS A 202 -0.41 0.49 7.07
C LYS A 202 0.28 -0.26 8.20
N ALA A 203 -0.29 -0.24 9.41
CA ALA A 203 0.24 -0.98 10.56
C ALA A 203 0.21 -2.51 10.33
N GLN A 204 -0.86 -3.03 9.71
CA GLN A 204 -0.97 -4.44 9.34
C GLN A 204 0.10 -4.84 8.32
N LEU A 205 0.32 -4.02 7.30
CA LEU A 205 1.34 -4.27 6.27
C LEU A 205 2.76 -4.30 6.87
N GLU A 206 3.09 -3.35 7.75
CA GLU A 206 4.38 -3.33 8.45
C GLU A 206 4.56 -4.56 9.37
N ALA A 207 3.50 -4.97 10.08
CA ALA A 207 3.53 -6.16 10.92
C ALA A 207 3.73 -7.44 10.10
N GLN A 208 3.07 -7.54 8.94
CA GLN A 208 3.25 -8.66 8.02
C GLN A 208 4.65 -8.68 7.42
N GLY A 209 5.18 -7.51 7.02
CA GLY A 209 6.56 -7.37 6.53
C GLY A 209 7.59 -7.87 7.55
N ARG A 210 7.45 -7.50 8.83
CA ARG A 210 8.32 -8.00 9.92
C ARG A 210 8.26 -9.53 10.05
N ARG A 211 7.06 -10.12 10.06
CA ARG A 211 6.90 -11.60 10.13
C ARG A 211 7.55 -12.33 8.97
N ILE A 212 7.50 -11.78 7.76
CA ILE A 212 8.14 -12.38 6.58
C ILE A 212 9.67 -12.36 6.74
N ILE A 213 10.23 -11.24 7.22
CA ILE A 213 11.67 -11.11 7.46
C ILE A 213 12.13 -12.12 8.53
N ASP A 214 11.40 -12.23 9.64
CA ASP A 214 11.72 -13.17 10.72
C ASP A 214 11.69 -14.62 10.23
N ASN A 215 10.61 -15.03 9.53
CA ASN A 215 10.52 -16.37 8.94
C ASN A 215 11.63 -16.66 7.93
N ALA A 216 12.03 -15.66 7.12
CA ALA A 216 13.13 -15.82 6.17
C ALA A 216 14.48 -15.98 6.90
N GLY A 217 14.68 -15.27 8.01
CA GLY A 217 15.83 -15.42 8.90
C GLY A 217 15.91 -16.83 9.49
N ASP A 218 14.81 -17.31 10.07
CA ASP A 218 14.71 -18.65 10.66
C ASP A 218 14.95 -19.75 9.62
N THR A 219 14.33 -19.61 8.44
CA THR A 219 14.51 -20.56 7.34
C THR A 219 15.98 -20.61 6.88
N ARG A 220 16.62 -19.44 6.76
CA ARG A 220 18.04 -19.35 6.40
C ARG A 220 18.93 -20.01 7.45
N HIS A 221 18.63 -19.82 8.74
CA HIS A 221 19.38 -20.45 9.83
C HIS A 221 19.25 -21.99 9.77
N VAL A 222 18.04 -22.51 9.56
CA VAL A 222 17.80 -23.95 9.44
C VAL A 222 18.56 -24.55 8.26
N VAL A 223 18.51 -23.90 7.08
CA VAL A 223 19.23 -24.36 5.88
C VAL A 223 20.74 -24.40 6.12
N LEU A 224 21.32 -23.36 6.73
CA LEU A 224 22.76 -23.32 7.03
C LEU A 224 23.18 -24.41 8.03
N SER A 225 22.34 -24.69 9.05
CA SER A 225 22.59 -25.76 10.01
C SER A 225 22.59 -27.14 9.33
N LEU A 226 21.57 -27.42 8.50
CA LEU A 226 21.47 -28.69 7.76
C LEU A 226 22.61 -28.86 6.76
N GLN A 227 23.03 -27.77 6.11
CA GLN A 227 24.19 -27.78 5.21
C GLN A 227 25.47 -28.17 5.97
N SER A 228 25.70 -27.56 7.13
CA SER A 228 26.83 -27.90 8.00
C SER A 228 26.79 -29.38 8.41
N ASP A 229 25.64 -29.89 8.85
CA ASP A 229 25.50 -31.29 9.24
C ASP A 229 25.78 -32.25 8.08
N LEU A 230 25.31 -31.92 6.87
CA LEU A 230 25.57 -32.70 5.66
C LEU A 230 27.06 -32.72 5.31
N ASP A 231 27.74 -31.58 5.42
CA ASP A 231 29.18 -31.48 5.16
C ASP A 231 29.99 -32.31 6.17
N HIS A 232 29.61 -32.31 7.45
CA HIS A 232 30.23 -33.18 8.46
C HIS A 232 30.02 -34.67 8.15
N GLN A 233 28.82 -35.06 7.72
CA GLN A 233 28.55 -36.45 7.34
C GLN A 233 29.37 -36.89 6.12
N ARG A 234 29.54 -36.02 5.11
CA ARG A 234 30.39 -36.29 3.95
C ARG A 234 31.84 -36.50 4.36
N GLN A 235 32.38 -35.61 5.18
CA GLN A 235 33.75 -35.74 5.68
C GLN A 235 33.95 -37.05 6.47
N ALA A 236 33.01 -37.41 7.33
CA ALA A 236 33.07 -38.66 8.09
C ALA A 236 33.05 -39.89 7.16
N PHE A 237 32.23 -39.86 6.11
CA PHE A 237 32.17 -40.92 5.12
C PHE A 237 33.47 -41.03 4.31
N ASP A 238 34.05 -39.91 3.88
CA ASP A 238 35.30 -39.88 3.13
C ASP A 238 36.47 -40.44 3.96
N LEU A 239 36.54 -40.08 5.25
CA LEU A 239 37.54 -40.62 6.17
C LEU A 239 37.39 -42.13 6.34
N LEU A 240 36.15 -42.62 6.50
CA LEU A 240 35.90 -44.05 6.64
C LEU A 240 36.26 -44.80 5.34
N ASN A 241 35.95 -44.23 4.19
CA ASN A 241 36.30 -44.82 2.90
C ASN A 241 37.82 -44.87 2.67
N ALA A 242 38.55 -43.84 3.11
CA ALA A 242 40.01 -43.81 3.08
C ALA A 242 40.61 -44.89 4.00
N GLU A 243 40.12 -45.01 5.24
CA GLU A 243 40.57 -46.03 6.19
C GLU A 243 40.31 -47.45 5.67
N TRP A 244 39.14 -47.70 5.10
CA TRP A 244 38.80 -49.00 4.49
C TRP A 244 39.71 -49.32 3.31
N SER A 245 39.96 -48.35 2.44
CA SER A 245 40.85 -48.51 1.28
C SER A 245 42.28 -48.83 1.72
N GLU A 246 42.79 -48.15 2.76
CA GLU A 246 44.12 -48.40 3.31
C GLU A 246 44.23 -49.80 3.91
N ARG A 247 43.25 -50.22 4.72
CA ARG A 247 43.21 -51.58 5.29
C ARG A 247 43.14 -52.66 4.22
N TYR A 248 42.31 -52.46 3.20
CA TYR A 248 42.20 -53.40 2.09
C TYR A 248 43.53 -53.53 1.34
N ASN A 249 44.18 -52.40 1.03
CA ASN A 249 45.47 -52.41 0.33
C ASN A 249 46.56 -53.10 1.17
N ALA A 250 46.62 -52.83 2.47
CA ALA A 250 47.57 -53.48 3.37
C ALA A 250 47.35 -54.99 3.44
N GLN A 251 46.09 -55.44 3.50
CA GLN A 251 45.76 -56.86 3.49
C GLN A 251 46.11 -57.51 2.14
N SER A 252 45.84 -56.83 1.02
CA SER A 252 46.18 -57.34 -0.31
C SER A 252 47.69 -57.49 -0.47
N GLN A 253 48.48 -56.51 -0.04
CA GLN A 253 49.94 -56.59 -0.04
C GLN A 253 50.44 -57.73 0.84
N ARG A 254 49.81 -57.97 2.00
CA ARG A 254 50.18 -59.09 2.87
C ARG A 254 49.92 -60.44 2.21
N ILE A 255 48.83 -60.57 1.47
CA ILE A 255 48.52 -61.79 0.70
C ILE A 255 49.56 -62.01 -0.40
N GLU A 256 49.93 -60.97 -1.15
CA GLU A 256 50.98 -61.06 -2.18
C GLU A 256 52.33 -61.49 -1.59
N GLN A 257 52.72 -60.95 -0.43
CA GLN A 257 53.93 -61.37 0.28
C GLN A 257 53.89 -62.85 0.67
N LEU A 258 52.78 -63.30 1.28
CA LEU A 258 52.63 -64.70 1.67
C LEU A 258 52.64 -65.66 0.46
N GLN A 259 52.09 -65.23 -0.68
CA GLN A 259 52.16 -65.99 -1.92
C GLN A 259 53.60 -66.09 -2.44
N ALA A 260 54.38 -65.00 -2.39
CA ALA A 260 55.79 -65.01 -2.76
C ALA A 260 56.62 -65.92 -1.84
N GLU A 261 56.42 -65.83 -0.52
CA GLU A 261 57.06 -66.72 0.47
C GLU A 261 56.71 -68.19 0.20
N THR A 262 55.45 -68.49 -0.13
CA THR A 262 55.01 -69.86 -0.47
C THR A 262 55.72 -70.39 -1.73
N ILE A 263 55.88 -69.55 -2.76
CA ILE A 263 56.59 -69.93 -3.99
C ILE A 263 58.07 -70.23 -3.69
N GLU A 264 58.71 -69.42 -2.85
CA GLU A 264 60.11 -69.62 -2.46
C GLU A 264 60.30 -70.90 -1.64
N LEU A 265 59.40 -71.17 -0.69
CA LEU A 265 59.39 -72.41 0.07
C LEU A 265 59.20 -73.63 -0.84
N ASN A 266 58.28 -73.57 -1.80
CA ASN A 266 58.09 -74.66 -2.76
C ASN A 266 59.35 -74.93 -3.59
N ARG A 267 60.03 -73.89 -4.07
CA ARG A 267 61.33 -74.05 -4.78
C ARG A 267 62.39 -74.69 -3.90
N THR A 268 62.40 -74.34 -2.61
CA THR A 268 63.36 -74.91 -1.65
C THR A 268 63.05 -76.39 -1.39
N ILE A 269 61.77 -76.76 -1.29
CA ILE A 269 61.34 -78.15 -1.16
C ILE A 269 61.76 -78.94 -2.40
N GLU A 270 61.45 -78.46 -3.61
CA GLU A 270 61.86 -79.10 -4.87
C GLU A 270 63.39 -79.33 -4.92
N TRP A 271 64.18 -78.32 -4.55
CA TRP A 271 65.64 -78.45 -4.51
C TRP A 271 66.12 -79.50 -3.49
N LEU A 272 65.50 -79.56 -2.30
CA LEU A 272 65.83 -80.55 -1.28
C LEU A 272 65.44 -81.97 -1.72
N GLU A 273 64.31 -82.12 -2.41
CA GLU A 273 63.88 -83.40 -2.99
C GLU A 273 64.86 -83.88 -4.06
N ASP A 274 65.28 -83.00 -4.98
CA ASP A 274 66.29 -83.31 -6.00
C ASP A 274 67.64 -83.70 -5.37
N ALA A 275 68.10 -82.95 -4.36
CA ALA A 275 69.34 -83.25 -3.64
C ALA A 275 69.27 -84.60 -2.91
N LEU A 276 68.12 -84.92 -2.29
CA LEU A 276 67.89 -86.19 -1.63
C LEU A 276 67.92 -87.36 -2.62
N ASP A 277 67.29 -87.21 -3.79
CA ASP A 277 67.28 -88.24 -4.83
C ASP A 277 68.67 -88.43 -5.47
N GLN A 278 69.45 -87.36 -5.60
CA GLN A 278 70.86 -87.45 -5.98
C GLN A 278 71.66 -88.26 -4.95
N GLU A 279 71.54 -87.95 -3.65
CA GLU A 279 72.24 -88.68 -2.58
C GLU A 279 71.82 -90.15 -2.48
N ARG A 280 70.54 -90.46 -2.73
CA ARG A 280 70.07 -91.84 -2.83
C ARG A 280 70.76 -92.57 -3.99
N THR A 281 70.87 -91.91 -5.14
CA THR A 281 71.49 -92.48 -6.34
C THR A 281 72.99 -92.72 -6.14
N THR A 282 73.72 -91.77 -5.55
CA THR A 282 75.15 -91.93 -5.22
C THR A 282 75.35 -93.04 -4.20
N THR A 283 74.51 -93.12 -3.17
CA THR A 283 74.56 -94.18 -2.15
C THR A 283 74.36 -95.57 -2.79
N ILE A 284 73.39 -95.71 -3.69
CA ILE A 284 73.17 -96.96 -4.45
C ILE A 284 74.42 -97.30 -5.28
N HIS A 285 75.01 -96.32 -5.97
CA HIS A 285 76.23 -96.53 -6.74
C HIS A 285 77.37 -97.03 -5.85
N PHE A 286 77.66 -96.36 -4.73
CA PHE A 286 78.73 -96.78 -3.82
C PHE A 286 78.48 -98.17 -3.24
N LYS A 287 77.23 -98.49 -2.88
CA LYS A 287 76.86 -99.83 -2.41
C LYS A 287 77.15 -100.89 -3.47
N ASN A 288 76.80 -100.63 -4.73
CA ASN A 288 77.07 -101.56 -5.83
C ASN A 288 78.57 -101.74 -6.09
N GLU A 289 79.36 -100.66 -6.06
CA GLU A 289 80.82 -100.75 -6.22
C GLU A 289 81.49 -101.49 -5.06
N LEU A 290 81.03 -101.26 -3.83
CA LEU A 290 81.49 -102.00 -2.66
C LEU A 290 81.19 -103.50 -2.82
N GLN A 291 79.98 -103.86 -3.27
CA GLN A 291 79.61 -105.25 -3.55
C GLN A 291 80.51 -105.88 -4.62
N LYS A 292 80.82 -105.15 -5.71
CA LYS A 292 81.76 -105.62 -6.74
C LYS A 292 83.16 -105.84 -6.17
N ALA A 293 83.67 -104.89 -5.37
CA ALA A 293 84.99 -104.99 -4.76
C ALA A 293 85.09 -106.17 -3.77
N LEU A 294 84.05 -106.39 -2.96
CA LEU A 294 83.95 -107.54 -2.06
C LEU A 294 83.95 -108.86 -2.84
N ALA A 295 83.15 -108.97 -3.91
CA ALA A 295 83.14 -110.15 -4.76
C ALA A 295 84.50 -110.40 -5.45
N ALA A 296 85.20 -109.34 -5.89
CA ALA A 296 86.54 -109.44 -6.44
C ALA A 296 87.57 -109.91 -5.39
N ALA A 297 87.49 -109.42 -4.16
CA ALA A 297 88.34 -109.86 -3.06
C ALA A 297 88.10 -111.34 -2.71
N ASP A 298 86.84 -111.77 -2.64
CA ASP A 298 86.47 -113.17 -2.37
C ASP A 298 86.99 -114.12 -3.47
N THR A 299 86.85 -113.75 -4.74
CA THR A 299 87.38 -114.54 -5.86
C THR A 299 88.90 -114.61 -5.85
N MET A 300 89.60 -113.51 -5.55
CA MET A 300 91.05 -113.52 -5.37
C MET A 300 91.48 -114.44 -4.21
N GLN A 301 90.79 -114.35 -3.07
CA GLN A 301 91.07 -115.20 -1.90
C GLN A 301 90.84 -116.68 -2.22
N GLN A 302 89.77 -117.02 -2.94
CA GLN A 302 89.52 -118.39 -3.41
C GLN A 302 90.61 -118.86 -4.39
N SER A 303 91.05 -118.02 -5.32
CA SER A 303 92.13 -118.35 -6.26
C SER A 303 93.45 -118.63 -5.55
N HIS A 304 93.83 -117.78 -4.57
CA HIS A 304 95.04 -117.93 -3.77
C HIS A 304 95.00 -119.20 -2.90
N MET A 305 93.82 -119.53 -2.34
CA MET A 305 93.61 -120.81 -1.65
C MET A 305 93.74 -122.02 -2.60
N HIS A 306 93.26 -121.90 -3.83
CA HIS A 306 93.43 -122.93 -4.86
C HIS A 306 94.89 -123.11 -5.29
N GLU A 307 95.65 -122.03 -5.46
CA GLU A 307 97.10 -122.10 -5.73
C GLU A 307 97.86 -122.75 -4.57
N LEU A 308 97.59 -122.36 -3.32
CA LEU A 308 98.22 -122.97 -2.14
C LEU A 308 97.92 -124.47 -2.00
N THR A 309 96.71 -124.90 -2.36
CA THR A 309 96.33 -126.32 -2.34
C THR A 309 96.92 -127.09 -3.51
N SER A 310 97.02 -126.49 -4.69
CA SER A 310 97.70 -127.06 -5.85
C SER A 310 99.22 -127.24 -5.62
N VAL A 311 99.90 -126.23 -5.05
CA VAL A 311 101.33 -126.29 -4.73
C VAL A 311 101.62 -127.33 -3.64
N LYS A 312 100.70 -127.54 -2.69
CA LYS A 312 100.79 -128.62 -1.70
C LYS A 312 100.56 -130.02 -2.29
N ALA A 313 99.86 -130.14 -3.42
CA ALA A 313 99.61 -131.42 -4.08
C ALA A 313 100.71 -131.84 -5.08
N GLN A 314 101.60 -130.92 -5.46
CA GLN A 314 102.75 -131.17 -6.35
C GLN A 314 104.09 -131.40 -5.63
N ARG A 315 104.10 -131.37 -4.28
CA ARG A 315 105.20 -131.81 -3.43
C ARG A 315 104.88 -133.16 -2.81
#